data_AF-A0A3B0ZM52-F1
#
_entry.id   AF-A0A3B0ZM52-F1
#
_cell.length_a   1.000
_cell.length_b   1.000
_cell.length_c   1.000
_cell.angle_alpha   90.00
_cell.angle_beta   90.00
_cell.angle_gamma   90.00
#
_symmetry.space_group_name_H-M   'P 1'
#
loop_
_entity.id
_entity.type
_entity.pdbx_description
1 polymer ?
#
loop_
_entity_poly.entity_id
_entity_poly.type
_entity_poly.pdbx_seq_one_letter_code
_entity_poly.pdbx_strand_id
1 'polypeptide(L)'
;MIQPCSHDIEIIGALDVEQQINVKHIVDVLSQKEENLKHGEKFTGRPSTRIFANEHYIVKLKSEFNFKVVEARRWISKTIEQERIYAVYHPAKTWFVIITDKGGIIANITPILEPLHITYETASSAIFLDYLSSINEHYFSIARQHDKRLDLGLSNFAIDDTGKLFYLDDDLYHWDDFTTFSASISHLLLKLNQFDEAAWSKYGENIRKHILNNFNDSHWIVVTIEQIKDGFIANEQQQRSRQALFKSLRYQKNQVTHSIDTNPVKSQIPNIETDDLMAVIADIHSNEPALVAVLEKLDQLGIKNGIVLGDIVGYGPHPDTCIQLLIESGFSVIKGNHDNAVATGNSSRGFSHLARWVVDWSIEQLSRQHKEWLEQLPPYIRQDNWLALHGAPIDKTFFNAYVYKMTYEDNLNNLEERGIPICFHGHSHLSTVYYRTRTGDKLSNDSTFSLNHQASLACPGSVGKTRSQVPQAEFAVFNRKTLDIKFHKIFYKMARTLDDMERFNFPEKLIERFLSGM
;
A
#
# COMPACT_ATOMS: atom_id res chain seq x y z
N MET A 1 36.17 5.42 30.95
CA MET A 1 34.90 5.60 31.68
C MET A 1 34.59 7.08 31.69
N ILE A 2 33.42 7.47 31.17
CA ILE A 2 32.93 8.86 31.29
C ILE A 2 32.15 8.86 32.61
N GLN A 3 32.69 9.47 33.66
CA GLN A 3 31.92 9.82 34.86
C GLN A 3 31.76 11.33 34.85
N PRO A 4 30.78 11.87 34.09
CA PRO A 4 30.62 13.31 33.97
C PRO A 4 30.12 13.88 35.30
N CYS A 5 30.65 15.04 35.69
CA CYS A 5 30.12 15.80 36.81
C CYS A 5 28.86 16.57 36.39
N SER A 6 28.06 17.04 37.34
CA SER A 6 26.85 17.83 37.05
C SER A 6 27.09 19.06 36.17
N HIS A 7 28.30 19.62 36.21
CA HIS A 7 28.71 20.80 35.42
C HIS A 7 28.99 20.48 33.95
N ASP A 8 29.18 19.20 33.62
CA ASP A 8 29.45 18.74 32.25
C ASP A 8 28.15 18.43 31.49
N ILE A 9 26.99 18.52 32.15
CA ILE A 9 25.68 18.14 31.59
C ILE A 9 24.84 19.40 31.40
N GLU A 10 24.39 19.61 30.16
CA GLU A 10 23.45 20.67 29.81
C GLU A 10 22.16 20.06 29.28
N ILE A 11 21.06 20.22 30.02
CA ILE A 11 19.72 19.83 29.55
C ILE A 11 19.27 20.82 28.48
N ILE A 12 18.89 20.28 27.33
CA ILE A 12 18.37 21.09 26.21
C ILE A 12 16.85 21.19 26.29
N GLY A 13 16.18 20.13 26.74
CA GLY A 13 14.75 20.13 27.03
C GLY A 13 14.14 18.74 27.10
N ALA A 14 12.89 18.67 27.54
CA ALA A 14 12.07 17.46 27.57
C ALA A 14 10.90 17.53 26.59
N LEU A 15 10.27 16.39 26.29
CA LEU A 15 9.07 16.38 25.45
C LEU A 15 7.91 17.11 26.14
N ASP A 16 7.74 16.90 27.44
CA ASP A 16 6.90 17.70 28.33
C ASP A 16 7.78 18.42 29.37
N VAL A 17 7.68 19.75 29.41
CA VAL A 17 8.50 20.60 30.29
C VAL A 17 8.18 20.34 31.77
N GLU A 18 6.94 19.99 32.09
CA GLU A 18 6.51 19.72 33.47
C GLU A 18 7.06 18.39 34.00
N GLN A 19 7.47 17.49 33.10
CA GLN A 19 7.98 16.15 33.43
C GLN A 19 9.49 16.03 33.21
N GLN A 20 10.20 17.14 33.03
CA GLN A 20 11.63 17.14 32.76
C GLN A 20 12.42 16.48 33.90
N ILE A 21 13.27 15.52 33.52
CA ILE A 21 14.14 14.79 34.46
C ILE A 21 15.34 15.67 34.82
N ASN A 22 15.61 15.82 36.12
CA ASN A 22 16.67 16.69 36.62
C ASN A 22 18.08 16.10 36.40
N VAL A 23 19.09 16.98 36.23
CA VAL A 23 20.52 16.63 36.10
C VAL A 23 21.00 15.67 37.19
N LYS A 24 20.49 15.79 38.44
CA LYS A 24 20.87 14.87 39.53
C LYS A 24 20.59 13.41 39.17
N HIS A 25 19.45 13.12 38.55
CA HIS A 25 19.11 11.75 38.12
C HIS A 25 19.97 11.30 36.95
N ILE A 26 20.33 12.21 36.04
CA ILE A 26 21.24 11.91 34.92
C ILE A 26 22.61 11.47 35.45
N VAL A 27 23.19 12.21 36.39
CA VAL A 27 24.49 11.87 37.00
C VAL A 27 24.40 10.53 37.75
N ASP A 28 23.33 10.31 38.50
CA ASP A 28 23.11 9.05 39.23
C ASP A 28 23.08 7.83 38.29
N VAL A 29 22.33 7.91 37.19
CA VAL A 29 22.27 6.83 36.18
C VAL A 29 23.61 6.63 35.50
N LEU A 30 24.31 7.71 35.11
CA LEU A 30 25.62 7.62 34.45
C LEU A 30 26.73 7.10 35.38
N SER A 31 26.52 7.11 36.70
CA SER A 31 27.43 6.49 37.66
C SER A 31 27.33 4.96 37.72
N GLN A 32 26.25 4.39 37.16
CA GLN A 32 26.04 2.96 37.07
C GLN A 32 26.95 2.31 36.03
N LYS A 33 27.01 0.97 36.06
CA LYS A 33 27.73 0.20 35.05
C LYS A 33 26.97 0.29 33.71
N GLU A 34 27.72 0.40 32.63
CA GLU A 34 27.17 0.31 31.27
C GLU A 34 26.51 -1.05 31.05
N GLU A 35 25.30 -1.03 30.52
CA GLU A 35 24.50 -2.20 30.20
C GLU A 35 25.02 -2.89 28.94
N ASN A 36 24.94 -4.23 28.91
CA ASN A 36 25.25 -4.98 27.70
C ASN A 36 24.02 -4.99 26.77
N LEU A 37 24.22 -4.67 25.50
CA LEU A 37 23.17 -4.78 24.48
C LEU A 37 23.23 -6.16 23.85
N LYS A 38 22.54 -7.14 24.45
CA LYS A 38 22.34 -8.46 23.82
C LYS A 38 20.91 -8.62 23.32
N HIS A 39 20.75 -9.37 22.24
CA HIS A 39 19.44 -9.69 21.69
C HIS A 39 18.60 -10.48 22.71
N GLY A 40 17.39 -9.99 23.02
CA GLY A 40 16.46 -10.62 23.97
C GLY A 40 16.64 -10.22 25.43
N GLU A 41 17.63 -9.40 25.79
CA GLU A 41 17.76 -8.85 27.14
C GLU A 41 16.81 -7.65 27.37
N LYS A 42 16.80 -7.11 28.60
CA LYS A 42 15.93 -6.00 29.03
C LYS A 42 16.09 -4.73 28.19
N PHE A 43 17.28 -4.53 27.62
CA PHE A 43 17.61 -3.35 26.82
C PHE A 43 18.03 -3.76 25.42
N THR A 44 17.35 -3.22 24.41
CA THR A 44 17.71 -3.33 23.00
C THR A 44 18.14 -1.98 22.46
N GLY A 45 19.11 -1.96 21.53
CA GLY A 45 19.60 -0.72 20.94
C GLY A 45 20.65 -0.97 19.85
N ARG A 46 21.04 0.10 19.16
CA ARG A 46 22.11 0.03 18.15
C ARG A 46 23.45 -0.28 18.82
N PRO A 47 24.39 -0.98 18.14
CA PRO A 47 25.72 -1.24 18.70
C PRO A 47 26.50 0.03 19.09
N SER A 48 26.19 1.17 18.47
CA SER A 48 26.81 2.48 18.79
C SER A 48 26.14 3.22 19.94
N THR A 49 24.96 2.77 20.39
CA THR A 49 24.29 3.37 21.55
C THR A 49 24.86 2.76 22.82
N ARG A 50 25.25 3.60 23.76
CA ARG A 50 25.71 3.14 25.08
C ARG A 50 24.61 3.39 26.10
N ILE A 51 24.25 2.37 26.87
CA ILE A 51 23.10 2.42 27.77
C ILE A 51 23.56 2.33 29.22
N PHE A 52 22.98 3.17 30.06
CA PHE A 52 23.13 3.17 31.50
C PHE A 52 21.75 3.17 32.13
N ALA A 53 21.53 2.39 33.17
CA ALA A 53 20.23 2.31 33.82
C ALA A 53 20.36 2.15 35.33
N ASN A 54 19.36 2.65 36.06
CA ASN A 54 19.11 2.30 37.46
C ASN A 54 17.67 1.77 37.60
N GLU A 55 17.13 1.71 38.82
CA GLU A 55 15.77 1.22 39.07
C GLU A 55 14.66 2.10 38.46
N HIS A 56 14.93 3.38 38.19
CA HIS A 56 13.93 4.37 37.80
C HIS A 56 14.10 4.91 36.39
N TYR A 57 15.34 5.04 35.91
CA TYR A 57 15.66 5.74 34.67
C TYR A 57 16.69 4.99 33.82
N ILE A 58 16.62 5.25 32.52
CA ILE A 58 17.59 4.81 31.52
C ILE A 58 18.16 6.01 30.77
N VAL A 59 19.47 6.04 30.61
CA VAL A 59 20.21 6.99 29.76
C VAL A 59 20.72 6.28 28.52
N LYS A 60 20.47 6.86 27.35
CA LYS A 60 21.04 6.45 26.07
C LYS A 60 22.03 7.50 25.58
N LEU A 61 23.30 7.13 25.42
CA LEU A 61 24.33 7.96 24.80
C LEU A 61 24.49 7.57 23.32
N LYS A 62 24.46 8.56 22.43
CA LYS A 62 24.67 8.37 20.99
C LYS A 62 26.14 8.59 20.65
N SER A 63 26.93 7.52 20.65
CA SER A 63 28.38 7.61 20.45
C SER A 63 28.81 7.64 18.98
N GLU A 64 27.87 7.44 18.05
CA GLU A 64 28.09 7.54 16.61
C GLU A 64 28.33 8.98 16.11
N PHE A 65 27.92 9.99 16.88
CA PHE A 65 28.07 11.40 16.49
C PHE A 65 29.32 12.02 17.12
N ASN A 66 30.07 12.77 16.31
CA ASN A 66 31.16 13.61 16.76
C ASN A 66 30.84 15.07 16.43
N PHE A 67 30.07 15.72 17.30
CA PHE A 67 29.63 17.10 17.10
C PHE A 67 30.36 18.07 18.00
N LYS A 68 30.52 19.31 17.52
CA LYS A 68 30.77 20.43 18.42
C LYS A 68 29.55 20.63 19.32
N VAL A 69 29.75 21.15 20.53
CA VAL A 69 28.65 21.36 21.50
C VAL A 69 27.49 22.16 20.88
N VAL A 70 27.78 23.21 20.11
CA VAL A 70 26.74 24.02 19.44
C VAL A 70 25.94 23.22 18.40
N GLU A 71 26.58 22.31 17.67
CA GLU A 71 25.93 21.44 16.70
C GLU A 71 25.06 20.39 17.41
N ALA A 72 25.56 19.81 18.50
CA ALA A 72 24.81 18.88 19.34
C ALA A 72 23.54 19.55 19.92
N ARG A 73 23.66 20.77 20.45
CA ARG A 73 22.50 21.56 20.93
C ARG A 73 21.44 21.72 19.84
N ARG A 74 21.85 22.19 18.65
CA ARG A 74 20.93 22.41 17.52
C ARG A 74 20.27 21.11 17.07
N TRP A 75 21.03 20.03 17.01
CA TRP A 75 20.51 18.71 16.67
C TRP A 75 19.43 18.29 17.67
N ILE A 76 19.74 18.37 18.97
CA ILE A 76 18.82 17.99 20.05
C ILE A 76 17.54 18.84 20.01
N SER A 77 17.66 20.16 19.87
CA SER A 77 16.47 21.03 19.82
C SER A 77 15.53 20.65 18.67
N LYS A 78 16.09 20.33 17.50
CA LYS A 78 15.30 19.87 16.35
C LYS A 78 14.67 18.50 16.62
N THR A 79 15.39 17.59 17.26
CA THR A 79 14.87 16.27 17.63
C THR A 79 13.69 16.39 18.60
N ILE A 80 13.78 17.23 19.64
CA ILE A 80 12.67 17.47 20.58
C ILE A 80 11.42 17.98 19.86
N GLU A 81 11.58 18.95 18.94
CA GLU A 81 10.47 19.48 18.16
C GLU A 81 9.78 18.38 17.34
N GLN A 82 10.56 17.54 16.67
CA GLN A 82 10.03 16.42 15.88
C GLN A 82 9.37 15.35 16.75
N GLU A 83 10.00 14.94 17.85
CA GLU A 83 9.46 13.91 18.74
C GLU A 83 8.16 14.34 19.42
N ARG A 84 8.01 15.64 19.73
CA ARG A 84 6.74 16.21 20.23
C ARG A 84 5.63 16.13 19.18
N ILE A 85 5.95 16.39 17.91
CA ILE A 85 4.99 16.27 16.80
C ILE A 85 4.56 14.81 16.62
N TYR A 86 5.50 13.87 16.69
CA TYR A 86 5.19 12.44 16.54
C TYR A 86 4.34 11.90 17.69
N ALA A 87 4.53 12.41 18.92
CA ALA A 87 3.72 12.08 20.09
C ALA A 87 3.65 10.57 20.44
N VAL A 88 4.69 9.79 20.09
CA VAL A 88 4.79 8.35 20.40
C VAL A 88 5.76 8.03 21.54
N TYR A 89 6.49 9.03 22.05
CA TYR A 89 7.52 8.89 23.08
C TYR A 89 7.01 9.28 24.47
N HIS A 90 7.68 8.77 25.51
CA HIS A 90 7.32 9.10 26.89
C HIS A 90 7.50 10.61 27.17
N PRO A 91 6.52 11.33 27.77
CA PRO A 91 6.59 12.77 27.99
C PRO A 91 7.81 13.25 28.80
N ALA A 92 8.22 12.47 29.81
CA ALA A 92 9.41 12.75 30.61
C ALA A 92 10.75 12.56 29.86
N LYS A 93 10.76 12.05 28.61
CA LYS A 93 11.99 11.89 27.82
C LYS A 93 12.69 13.25 27.71
N THR A 94 13.88 13.32 28.31
CA THR A 94 14.65 14.55 28.45
C THR A 94 15.95 14.41 27.69
N TRP A 95 16.21 15.32 26.76
CA TRP A 95 17.44 15.35 25.99
C TRP A 95 18.46 16.34 26.58
N PHE A 96 19.72 15.93 26.56
CA PHE A 96 20.82 16.69 27.10
C PHE A 96 22.11 16.45 26.30
N VAL A 97 23.08 17.34 26.47
CA VAL A 97 24.42 17.18 25.93
C VAL A 97 25.41 17.01 27.07
N ILE A 98 26.34 16.05 26.93
CA ILE A 98 27.51 15.95 27.79
C ILE A 98 28.65 16.70 27.10
N ILE A 99 29.12 17.76 27.73
CA ILE A 99 30.22 18.60 27.28
C ILE A 99 31.53 17.90 27.63
N THR A 100 32.38 17.72 26.63
CA THR A 100 33.72 17.12 26.78
C THR A 100 34.75 17.97 26.03
N ASP A 101 36.03 17.77 26.33
CA ASP A 101 37.13 18.41 25.60
C ASP A 101 37.12 18.11 24.09
N LYS A 102 36.47 17.00 23.69
CA LYS A 102 36.40 16.54 22.29
C LYS A 102 35.14 17.01 21.56
N GLY A 103 34.17 17.63 22.26
CA GLY A 103 32.88 18.02 21.69
C GLY A 103 31.70 17.72 22.61
N GLY A 104 30.49 17.74 22.03
CA GLY A 104 29.25 17.44 22.73
C GLY A 104 28.74 16.05 22.40
N ILE A 105 28.55 15.20 23.42
CA ILE A 105 27.91 13.88 23.28
C ILE A 105 26.41 14.07 23.46
N ILE A 106 25.62 13.64 22.45
CA ILE A 106 24.17 13.68 22.51
C ILE A 106 23.65 12.52 23.38
N ALA A 107 22.70 12.83 24.25
CA ALA A 107 22.08 11.84 25.12
C ALA A 107 20.62 12.16 25.43
N ASN A 108 19.87 11.12 25.82
CA ASN A 108 18.55 11.29 26.44
C ASN A 108 18.41 10.40 27.66
N ILE A 109 17.54 10.83 28.58
CA ILE A 109 17.11 10.08 29.76
C ILE A 109 15.59 9.90 29.71
N THR A 110 15.11 8.71 30.06
CA THR A 110 13.69 8.35 30.09
C THR A 110 13.41 7.47 31.32
N PRO A 111 12.19 7.44 31.88
CA PRO A 111 11.84 6.43 32.89
C PRO A 111 12.03 5.01 32.37
N ILE A 112 12.29 4.06 33.27
CA ILE A 112 12.28 2.64 32.94
C ILE A 112 10.84 2.23 32.62
N LEU A 113 10.67 1.66 31.43
CA LEU A 113 9.40 1.12 30.94
C LEU A 113 9.52 -0.40 30.78
N GLU A 114 8.39 -1.11 30.75
CA GLU A 114 8.35 -2.55 30.54
C GLU A 114 8.25 -2.90 29.04
N PRO A 115 9.29 -3.50 28.42
CA PRO A 115 9.27 -3.82 27.00
C PRO A 115 8.28 -4.93 26.64
N LEU A 116 7.55 -4.76 25.53
CA LEU A 116 6.51 -5.72 25.13
C LEU A 116 7.05 -7.10 24.73
N HIS A 117 8.33 -7.22 24.34
CA HIS A 117 8.95 -8.53 24.11
C HIS A 117 9.18 -9.33 25.40
N ILE A 118 8.99 -8.73 26.57
CA ILE A 118 8.97 -9.42 27.87
C ILE A 118 7.52 -9.60 28.31
N THR A 119 6.71 -8.54 28.20
CA THR A 119 5.30 -8.54 28.64
C THR A 119 4.45 -9.59 27.92
N TYR A 120 4.73 -9.91 26.65
CA TYR A 120 3.91 -10.87 25.90
C TYR A 120 3.91 -12.28 26.51
N GLU A 121 4.95 -12.67 27.26
CA GLU A 121 5.04 -14.01 27.86
C GLU A 121 4.12 -14.18 29.08
N THR A 122 3.71 -13.07 29.69
CA THR A 122 2.95 -13.07 30.95
C THR A 122 1.56 -12.45 30.80
N ALA A 123 1.37 -11.56 29.83
CA ALA A 123 0.09 -10.91 29.57
C ALA A 123 -0.94 -11.88 28.97
N SER A 124 -2.21 -11.70 29.34
CA SER A 124 -3.31 -12.41 28.68
C SER A 124 -3.44 -11.97 27.21
N SER A 125 -3.98 -12.84 26.36
CA SER A 125 -4.18 -12.52 24.94
C SER A 125 -5.06 -11.27 24.73
N ALA A 126 -6.01 -11.01 25.63
CA ALA A 126 -6.86 -9.82 25.56
C ALA A 126 -6.06 -8.53 25.82
N ILE A 127 -5.25 -8.51 26.89
CA ILE A 127 -4.41 -7.34 27.22
C ILE A 127 -3.37 -7.10 26.12
N PHE A 128 -2.71 -8.16 25.65
CA PHE A 128 -1.70 -8.02 24.62
C PHE A 128 -2.28 -7.55 23.28
N LEU A 129 -3.52 -7.94 22.98
CA LEU A 129 -4.24 -7.46 21.80
C LEU A 129 -4.51 -5.95 21.85
N ASP A 130 -4.79 -5.40 23.04
CA ASP A 130 -4.95 -3.96 23.21
C ASP A 130 -3.63 -3.23 22.93
N TYR A 131 -2.50 -3.77 23.39
CA TYR A 131 -1.18 -3.22 23.07
C TYR A 131 -0.88 -3.26 21.56
N LEU A 132 -1.17 -4.36 20.88
CA LEU A 132 -1.02 -4.44 19.42
C LEU A 132 -1.93 -3.43 18.69
N SER A 133 -3.14 -3.19 19.21
CA SER A 133 -4.05 -2.18 18.68
C SER A 133 -3.48 -0.77 18.82
N SER A 134 -2.88 -0.43 19.97
CA SER A 134 -2.20 0.85 20.20
C SER A 134 -0.95 1.02 19.33
N ILE A 135 -0.17 -0.07 19.10
CA ILE A 135 0.95 -0.05 18.14
C ILE A 135 0.44 0.33 16.75
N ASN A 136 -0.65 -0.30 16.28
CA ASN A 136 -1.21 -0.05 14.96
C ASN A 136 -1.74 1.39 14.83
N GLU A 137 -2.35 1.92 15.88
CA GLU A 137 -2.79 3.32 15.93
C GLU A 137 -1.62 4.29 15.75
N HIS A 138 -0.56 4.14 16.55
CA HIS A 138 0.66 4.95 16.41
C HIS A 138 1.30 4.79 15.03
N TYR A 139 1.44 3.54 14.55
CA TYR A 139 2.08 3.24 13.28
C TYR A 139 1.35 3.88 12.09
N PHE A 140 0.03 3.72 12.01
CA PHE A 140 -0.76 4.28 10.91
C PHE A 140 -0.94 5.80 11.00
N SER A 141 -1.02 6.35 12.22
CA SER A 141 -1.03 7.80 12.42
C SER A 141 0.26 8.44 11.89
N ILE A 142 1.42 7.89 12.27
CA ILE A 142 2.73 8.37 11.80
C ILE A 142 2.87 8.23 10.28
N ALA A 143 2.42 7.10 9.71
CA ALA A 143 2.40 6.91 8.26
C ALA A 143 1.55 7.96 7.55
N ARG A 144 0.32 8.18 8.04
CA ARG A 144 -0.64 9.08 7.41
C ARG A 144 -0.24 10.54 7.49
N GLN A 145 0.32 10.96 8.63
CA GLN A 145 0.61 12.37 8.91
C GLN A 145 2.02 12.79 8.46
N HIS A 146 2.98 11.87 8.46
CA HIS A 146 4.40 12.21 8.28
C HIS A 146 5.11 11.43 7.18
N ASP A 147 4.44 10.49 6.50
CA ASP A 147 5.06 9.63 5.47
C ASP A 147 6.27 8.86 6.02
N LYS A 148 6.16 8.45 7.29
CA LYS A 148 7.16 7.71 8.05
C LYS A 148 6.57 6.44 8.63
N ARG A 149 7.42 5.53 9.11
CA ARG A 149 6.98 4.33 9.82
C ARG A 149 7.84 4.06 11.03
N LEU A 150 7.21 3.45 12.03
CA LEU A 150 7.91 2.87 13.18
C LEU A 150 8.50 1.50 12.80
N ASP A 151 9.49 1.05 13.54
CA ASP A 151 9.90 -0.36 13.54
C ASP A 151 8.97 -1.16 14.46
N LEU A 152 8.23 -2.10 13.88
CA LEU A 152 7.19 -2.90 14.53
C LEU A 152 7.73 -4.08 15.37
N GLY A 153 9.05 -4.18 15.55
CA GLY A 153 9.62 -5.12 16.51
C GLY A 153 9.12 -4.86 17.93
N LEU A 154 8.62 -5.90 18.62
CA LEU A 154 8.04 -5.76 19.97
C LEU A 154 9.02 -5.17 21.00
N SER A 155 10.34 -5.30 20.79
CA SER A 155 11.35 -4.70 21.67
C SER A 155 11.46 -3.17 21.53
N ASN A 156 10.88 -2.60 20.48
CA ASN A 156 10.86 -1.16 20.26
C ASN A 156 9.63 -0.49 20.88
N PHE A 157 8.80 -1.25 21.61
CA PHE A 157 7.64 -0.73 22.32
C PHE A 157 7.67 -1.18 23.77
N ALA A 158 7.20 -0.29 24.65
CA ALA A 158 7.08 -0.57 26.07
C ALA A 158 5.88 0.13 26.68
N ILE A 159 5.48 -0.33 27.85
CA ILE A 159 4.40 0.25 28.65
C ILE A 159 4.92 0.88 29.93
N ASP A 160 4.25 1.93 30.40
CA ASP A 160 4.42 2.42 31.77
C ASP A 160 3.59 1.63 32.79
N ASP A 161 3.64 2.05 34.06
CA ASP A 161 2.90 1.45 35.17
C ASP A 161 1.37 1.60 35.05
N THR A 162 0.90 2.53 34.20
CA THR A 162 -0.52 2.69 33.86
C THR A 162 -0.95 1.82 32.68
N GLY A 163 -0.02 1.14 32.01
CA GLY A 163 -0.25 0.35 30.81
C GLY A 163 -0.26 1.17 29.51
N LYS A 164 0.17 2.44 29.55
CA LYS A 164 0.23 3.28 28.35
C LYS A 164 1.46 2.95 27.50
N LEU A 165 1.23 2.79 26.19
CA LEU A 165 2.25 2.39 25.22
C LEU A 165 3.14 3.56 24.76
N PHE A 166 4.44 3.31 24.65
CA PHE A 166 5.43 4.22 24.08
C PHE A 166 6.38 3.51 23.12
N TYR A 167 6.89 4.27 22.14
CA TYR A 167 7.94 3.85 21.23
C TYR A 167 9.33 4.14 21.83
N LEU A 168 10.25 3.18 21.69
CA LEU A 168 11.56 3.20 22.33
C LEU A 168 12.71 3.51 21.38
N ASP A 169 12.53 3.32 20.07
CA ASP A 169 13.58 3.59 19.08
C ASP A 169 13.61 5.08 18.73
N ASP A 170 14.79 5.64 18.57
CA ASP A 170 14.97 7.06 18.28
C ASP A 170 14.85 7.38 16.78
N ASP A 171 14.64 6.36 15.95
CA ASP A 171 14.64 6.47 14.50
C ASP A 171 13.29 6.10 13.89
N LEU A 172 12.90 6.84 12.86
CA LEU A 172 11.74 6.57 12.02
C LEU A 172 12.19 6.33 10.58
N TYR A 173 11.54 5.38 9.91
CA TYR A 173 11.89 4.96 8.56
C TYR A 173 10.91 5.57 7.54
N HIS A 174 11.27 5.55 6.26
CA HIS A 174 10.32 5.96 5.23
C HIS A 174 9.13 5.00 5.18
N TRP A 175 7.94 5.57 4.97
CA TRP A 175 6.74 4.78 4.71
C TRP A 175 6.96 3.88 3.49
N ASP A 176 6.50 2.63 3.58
CA ASP A 176 6.80 1.57 2.59
C ASP A 176 5.54 0.82 2.11
N ASP A 177 4.39 1.50 2.12
CA ASP A 177 3.13 1.01 1.57
C ASP A 177 2.74 -0.37 2.12
N PHE A 178 2.67 -0.46 3.45
CA PHE A 178 2.30 -1.66 4.21
C PHE A 178 3.28 -2.83 4.11
N THR A 179 4.42 -2.69 3.43
CA THR A 179 5.39 -3.79 3.26
C THR A 179 5.91 -4.31 4.60
N THR A 180 6.49 -3.42 5.42
CA THR A 180 7.00 -3.84 6.74
C THR A 180 5.86 -4.23 7.67
N PHE A 181 4.69 -3.58 7.54
CA PHE A 181 3.51 -3.93 8.32
C PHE A 181 3.09 -5.39 8.09
N SER A 182 2.87 -5.79 6.84
CA SER A 182 2.50 -7.18 6.50
C SER A 182 3.55 -8.19 6.94
N ALA A 183 4.84 -7.88 6.76
CA ALA A 183 5.91 -8.74 7.25
C ALA A 183 5.87 -8.90 8.79
N SER A 184 5.59 -7.83 9.53
CA SER A 184 5.47 -7.89 10.98
C SER A 184 4.31 -8.78 11.42
N ILE A 185 3.16 -8.74 10.73
CA ILE A 185 2.01 -9.61 11.00
C ILE A 185 2.37 -11.08 10.77
N SER A 186 3.08 -11.39 9.67
CA SER A 186 3.59 -12.75 9.40
C SER A 186 4.51 -13.23 10.52
N HIS A 187 5.38 -12.36 11.05
CA HIS A 187 6.22 -12.69 12.20
C HIS A 187 5.41 -12.93 13.48
N LEU A 188 4.40 -12.10 13.76
CA LEU A 188 3.51 -12.27 14.91
C LEU A 188 2.71 -13.58 14.83
N LEU A 189 2.26 -13.99 13.64
CA LEU A 189 1.61 -15.29 13.41
C LEU A 189 2.50 -16.47 13.81
N LEU A 190 3.82 -16.34 13.62
CA LEU A 190 4.79 -17.37 14.03
C LEU A 190 5.13 -17.32 15.52
N LYS A 191 5.09 -16.13 16.14
CA LYS A 191 5.56 -15.89 17.52
C LYS A 191 4.45 -16.05 18.57
N LEU A 192 3.23 -15.55 18.30
CA LEU A 192 2.14 -15.47 19.28
C LEU A 192 1.32 -16.76 19.36
N ASN A 193 1.93 -17.83 19.88
CA ASN A 193 1.26 -19.14 20.01
C ASN A 193 0.10 -19.13 21.02
N GLN A 194 0.04 -18.14 21.91
CA GLN A 194 -1.06 -17.94 22.88
C GLN A 194 -2.33 -17.34 22.26
N PHE A 195 -2.26 -16.83 21.02
CA PHE A 195 -3.44 -16.32 20.32
C PHE A 195 -4.16 -17.48 19.63
N ASP A 196 -5.44 -17.62 19.94
CA ASP A 196 -6.35 -18.51 19.23
C ASP A 196 -7.00 -17.80 18.02
N GLU A 197 -7.86 -18.53 17.30
CA GLU A 197 -8.58 -18.02 16.13
C GLU A 197 -9.45 -16.79 16.47
N ALA A 198 -10.01 -16.73 17.68
CA ALA A 198 -10.84 -15.61 18.12
C ALA A 198 -10.00 -14.35 18.36
N ALA A 199 -8.84 -14.47 19.00
CA ALA A 199 -7.89 -13.38 19.19
C ALA A 199 -7.39 -12.83 17.84
N TRP A 200 -7.02 -13.71 16.90
CA TRP A 200 -6.61 -13.31 15.55
C TRP A 200 -7.73 -12.67 14.74
N SER A 201 -8.96 -13.16 14.88
CA SER A 201 -10.14 -12.52 14.29
C SER A 201 -10.34 -11.11 14.84
N LYS A 202 -10.20 -10.94 16.16
CA LYS A 202 -10.34 -9.62 16.77
C LYS A 202 -9.23 -8.67 16.34
N TYR A 203 -8.01 -9.18 16.20
CA TYR A 203 -6.89 -8.39 15.69
C TYR A 203 -7.12 -7.92 14.25
N GLY A 204 -7.64 -8.79 13.37
CA GLY A 204 -7.99 -8.41 12.00
C GLY A 204 -9.07 -7.33 11.94
N GLU A 205 -10.08 -7.35 12.83
CA GLU A 205 -11.04 -6.25 12.95
C GLU A 205 -10.38 -4.92 13.34
N ASN A 206 -9.45 -4.95 14.29
CA ASN A 206 -8.72 -3.76 14.75
C ASN A 206 -7.85 -3.18 13.63
N ILE A 207 -7.09 -4.03 12.93
CA ILE A 207 -6.28 -3.62 11.76
C ILE A 207 -7.18 -2.97 10.71
N ARG A 208 -8.27 -3.64 10.32
CA ARG A 208 -9.23 -3.13 9.33
C ARG A 208 -9.74 -1.74 9.72
N LYS A 209 -10.16 -1.57 10.98
CA LYS A 209 -10.65 -0.29 11.51
C LYS A 209 -9.59 0.80 11.39
N HIS A 210 -8.35 0.52 11.80
CA HIS A 210 -7.27 1.50 11.76
C HIS A 210 -6.87 1.88 10.33
N ILE A 211 -6.85 0.92 9.39
CA ILE A 211 -6.59 1.20 7.98
C ILE A 211 -7.66 2.15 7.43
N LEU A 212 -8.94 1.83 7.61
CA LEU A 212 -10.04 2.65 7.08
C LEU A 212 -10.07 4.04 7.72
N ASN A 213 -9.83 4.15 9.03
CA ASN A 213 -9.83 5.43 9.73
C ASN A 213 -8.68 6.36 9.29
N ASN A 214 -7.50 5.82 8.99
CA ASN A 214 -6.34 6.63 8.63
C ASN A 214 -6.25 6.93 7.13
N PHE A 215 -6.61 5.96 6.28
CA PHE A 215 -6.37 6.06 4.84
C PHE A 215 -7.65 6.26 4.01
N ASN A 216 -8.83 5.92 4.56
CA ASN A 216 -10.10 5.89 3.84
C ASN A 216 -10.01 5.11 2.50
N ASP A 217 -9.25 4.02 2.50
CA ASP A 217 -9.00 3.20 1.33
C ASP A 217 -8.95 1.72 1.75
N SER A 218 -9.99 0.98 1.35
CA SER A 218 -10.13 -0.44 1.63
C SER A 218 -9.13 -1.30 0.82
N HIS A 219 -8.52 -0.77 -0.24
CA HIS A 219 -7.50 -1.47 -1.03
C HIS A 219 -6.28 -1.87 -0.19
N TRP A 220 -5.89 -1.05 0.78
CA TRP A 220 -4.78 -1.39 1.68
C TRP A 220 -5.02 -2.66 2.51
N ILE A 221 -6.29 -3.04 2.74
CA ILE A 221 -6.62 -4.33 3.34
C ILE A 221 -6.26 -5.46 2.38
N VAL A 222 -6.56 -5.31 1.09
CA VAL A 222 -6.20 -6.31 0.06
C VAL A 222 -4.69 -6.44 -0.04
N VAL A 223 -3.98 -5.31 -0.17
CA VAL A 223 -2.50 -5.26 -0.19
C VAL A 223 -1.92 -5.95 1.04
N THR A 224 -2.48 -5.70 2.22
CA THR A 224 -2.03 -6.31 3.47
C THR A 224 -2.19 -7.83 3.42
N ILE A 225 -3.36 -8.33 3.01
CA ILE A 225 -3.67 -9.76 2.91
C ILE A 225 -2.76 -10.46 1.90
N GLU A 226 -2.61 -9.91 0.69
CA GLU A 226 -1.80 -10.54 -0.36
C GLU A 226 -0.33 -10.67 0.09
N GLN A 227 0.22 -9.66 0.75
CA GLN A 227 1.59 -9.75 1.26
C GLN A 227 1.78 -10.75 2.42
N ILE A 228 0.73 -11.03 3.21
CA ILE A 228 0.79 -12.03 4.28
C ILE A 228 0.62 -13.46 3.73
N LYS A 229 -0.10 -13.63 2.62
CA LYS A 229 -0.38 -14.96 2.04
C LYS A 229 0.89 -15.74 1.67
N ASP A 230 1.88 -15.03 1.15
CA ASP A 230 3.15 -15.61 0.71
C ASP A 230 4.11 -15.92 1.88
N GLY A 231 3.74 -15.55 3.11
CA GLY A 231 4.48 -15.87 4.32
C GLY A 231 4.47 -17.37 4.65
N PHE A 232 5.61 -17.86 5.12
CA PHE A 232 5.77 -19.23 5.63
C PHE A 232 4.84 -19.50 6.83
N ILE A 233 4.21 -20.67 6.85
CA ILE A 233 3.37 -21.14 7.96
C ILE A 233 3.91 -22.49 8.43
N ALA A 234 4.17 -22.62 9.73
CA ALA A 234 4.84 -23.79 10.28
C ALA A 234 3.88 -24.94 10.62
N ASN A 235 2.62 -24.64 10.97
CA ASN A 235 1.66 -25.65 11.43
C ASN A 235 0.18 -25.31 11.14
N GLU A 236 -0.71 -26.28 11.33
CA GLU A 236 -2.15 -26.14 11.07
C GLU A 236 -2.84 -25.09 11.95
N GLN A 237 -2.40 -24.90 13.21
CA GLN A 237 -2.97 -23.88 14.09
C GLN A 237 -2.68 -22.48 13.57
N GLN A 238 -1.46 -22.22 13.11
CA GLN A 238 -1.08 -20.95 12.48
C GLN A 238 -1.82 -20.73 11.16
N GLN A 239 -2.08 -21.80 10.39
CA GLN A 239 -2.91 -21.73 9.19
C GLN A 239 -4.34 -21.30 9.50
N ARG A 240 -4.97 -21.89 10.53
CA ARG A 240 -6.32 -21.50 10.99
C ARG A 240 -6.34 -20.07 11.53
N SER A 241 -5.33 -19.67 12.29
CA SER A 241 -5.15 -18.31 12.80
C SER A 241 -5.04 -17.29 11.66
N ARG A 242 -4.24 -17.57 10.63
CA ARG A 242 -4.13 -16.74 9.43
C ARG A 242 -5.46 -16.64 8.67
N GLN A 243 -6.21 -17.74 8.57
CA GLN A 243 -7.54 -17.73 7.95
C GLN A 243 -8.54 -16.87 8.74
N ALA A 244 -8.54 -16.96 10.07
CA ALA A 244 -9.36 -16.12 10.95
C ALA A 244 -9.01 -14.63 10.80
N LEU A 245 -7.72 -14.30 10.74
CA LEU A 245 -7.22 -12.96 10.44
C LEU A 245 -7.71 -12.46 9.08
N PHE A 246 -7.58 -13.25 8.01
CA PHE A 246 -8.01 -12.85 6.67
C PHE A 246 -9.53 -12.66 6.56
N LYS A 247 -10.31 -13.54 7.21
CA LYS A 247 -11.77 -13.44 7.22
C LYS A 247 -12.21 -12.14 7.90
N SER A 248 -11.65 -11.83 9.06
CA SER A 248 -11.97 -10.60 9.79
C SER A 248 -11.48 -9.35 9.06
N LEU A 249 -10.27 -9.33 8.48
CA LEU A 249 -9.79 -8.21 7.66
C LEU A 249 -10.76 -7.85 6.51
N ARG A 250 -11.34 -8.87 5.84
CA ARG A 250 -12.26 -8.67 4.71
C ARG A 250 -13.68 -8.28 5.10
N TYR A 251 -14.13 -8.59 6.32
CA TYR A 251 -15.53 -8.45 6.69
C TYR A 251 -15.97 -6.97 6.78
N GLN A 252 -16.97 -6.56 6.01
CA GLN A 252 -17.68 -5.29 6.17
C GLN A 252 -19.15 -5.58 6.50
N LYS A 253 -19.62 -5.11 7.66
CA LYS A 253 -20.98 -5.36 8.17
C LYS A 253 -22.08 -4.58 7.43
N ASN A 254 -21.71 -3.60 6.59
CA ASN A 254 -22.62 -2.65 5.95
C ASN A 254 -22.84 -2.92 4.46
N GLN A 255 -23.35 -4.11 4.11
CA GLN A 255 -24.28 -4.17 2.97
C GLN A 255 -25.62 -3.64 3.47
N VAL A 256 -25.80 -2.32 3.43
CA VAL A 256 -27.14 -1.74 3.59
C VAL A 256 -27.94 -2.24 2.41
N THR A 257 -28.96 -3.04 2.70
CA THR A 257 -30.08 -3.36 1.82
C THR A 257 -30.86 -2.08 1.52
N HIS A 258 -30.29 -1.19 0.72
CA HIS A 258 -31.11 -0.30 -0.08
C HIS A 258 -31.51 -1.10 -1.31
N SER A 259 -32.80 -1.39 -1.39
CA SER A 259 -33.50 -1.97 -2.53
C SER A 259 -33.33 -1.07 -3.75
N ILE A 260 -32.16 -1.14 -4.36
CA ILE A 260 -32.10 -1.19 -5.81
C ILE A 260 -32.26 -2.68 -6.11
N ASP A 261 -33.02 -3.01 -7.14
CA ASP A 261 -33.06 -4.33 -7.74
C ASP A 261 -31.70 -4.69 -8.41
N THR A 262 -30.61 -4.29 -7.76
CA THR A 262 -29.24 -4.73 -8.03
C THR A 262 -29.12 -6.05 -7.29
N ASN A 263 -29.34 -7.14 -8.03
CA ASN A 263 -28.66 -8.38 -7.71
C ASN A 263 -27.21 -8.01 -7.31
N PRO A 264 -26.71 -8.42 -6.14
CA PRO A 264 -25.32 -8.19 -5.78
C PRO A 264 -24.48 -8.62 -6.97
N VAL A 265 -23.56 -7.76 -7.44
CA VAL A 265 -22.64 -8.08 -8.55
C VAL A 265 -22.12 -9.47 -8.25
N LYS A 266 -22.68 -10.42 -8.97
CA LYS A 266 -22.37 -11.81 -8.76
C LYS A 266 -20.91 -11.89 -9.15
N SER A 267 -20.04 -12.15 -8.17
CA SER A 267 -18.73 -12.74 -8.40
C SER A 267 -18.87 -14.16 -8.98
N GLN A 268 -19.95 -14.45 -9.71
CA GLN A 268 -20.17 -15.68 -10.42
C GLN A 268 -19.32 -15.60 -11.67
N ILE A 269 -18.18 -16.28 -11.58
CA ILE A 269 -17.46 -16.87 -12.69
C ILE A 269 -18.50 -17.35 -13.72
N PRO A 270 -18.55 -16.76 -14.93
CA PRO A 270 -19.45 -17.23 -15.97
C PRO A 270 -19.18 -18.70 -16.25
N ASN A 271 -20.24 -19.49 -16.40
CA ASN A 271 -20.18 -20.91 -16.71
C ASN A 271 -19.33 -21.10 -18.00
N ILE A 272 -18.16 -21.74 -17.87
CA ILE A 272 -17.06 -21.72 -18.86
C ILE A 272 -17.38 -22.49 -20.16
N GLU A 273 -18.52 -23.18 -20.22
CA GLU A 273 -18.76 -24.22 -21.23
C GLU A 273 -19.23 -23.75 -22.62
N THR A 274 -19.28 -22.44 -22.94
CA THR A 274 -19.66 -22.01 -24.32
C THR A 274 -18.87 -20.93 -25.08
N ASP A 275 -17.85 -20.24 -24.56
CA ASP A 275 -17.12 -19.25 -25.41
C ASP A 275 -15.60 -19.32 -25.25
N ASP A 276 -14.91 -20.04 -26.14
CA ASP A 276 -13.45 -20.10 -26.15
C ASP A 276 -12.77 -18.73 -26.35
N LEU A 277 -13.52 -17.74 -26.83
CA LEU A 277 -13.06 -16.37 -27.06
C LEU A 277 -13.48 -15.44 -25.92
N MET A 278 -12.56 -14.60 -25.47
CA MET A 278 -12.77 -13.63 -24.40
C MET A 278 -12.24 -12.26 -24.84
N ALA A 279 -13.04 -11.21 -24.67
CA ALA A 279 -12.56 -9.84 -24.86
C ALA A 279 -11.58 -9.45 -23.74
N VAL A 280 -10.54 -8.71 -24.09
CA VAL A 280 -9.61 -8.07 -23.15
C VAL A 280 -9.57 -6.59 -23.50
N ILE A 281 -10.13 -5.76 -22.62
CA ILE A 281 -10.22 -4.30 -22.82
C ILE A 281 -9.62 -3.58 -21.61
N ALA A 282 -9.07 -2.38 -21.80
CA ALA A 282 -8.42 -1.62 -20.73
C ALA A 282 -8.53 -0.11 -21.01
N ASP A 283 -8.31 0.70 -19.97
CA ASP A 283 -8.04 2.13 -20.11
C ASP A 283 -9.14 2.84 -20.93
N ILE A 284 -10.39 2.66 -20.49
CA ILE A 284 -11.61 3.22 -21.11
C ILE A 284 -11.68 4.72 -20.88
N HIS A 285 -11.19 5.20 -19.74
CA HIS A 285 -10.99 6.62 -19.46
C HIS A 285 -12.21 7.47 -19.84
N SER A 286 -13.39 7.08 -19.35
CA SER A 286 -14.64 7.83 -19.50
C SER A 286 -14.96 8.26 -20.94
N ASN A 287 -14.47 7.50 -21.94
CA ASN A 287 -14.68 7.78 -23.36
C ASN A 287 -15.80 6.87 -23.88
N GLU A 288 -17.05 7.29 -23.63
CA GLU A 288 -18.23 6.52 -24.03
C GLU A 288 -18.27 6.23 -25.54
N PRO A 289 -17.96 7.19 -26.45
CA PRO A 289 -18.00 6.91 -27.88
C PRO A 289 -17.04 5.80 -28.31
N ALA A 290 -15.87 5.70 -27.66
CA ALA A 290 -14.91 4.63 -27.90
C ALA A 290 -15.40 3.29 -27.32
N LEU A 291 -15.92 3.28 -26.10
CA LEU A 291 -16.43 2.07 -25.45
C LEU A 291 -17.61 1.48 -26.24
N VAL A 292 -18.57 2.30 -26.67
CA VAL A 292 -19.71 1.86 -27.49
C VAL A 292 -19.22 1.19 -28.77
N ALA A 293 -18.28 1.82 -29.49
CA ALA A 293 -17.73 1.25 -30.71
C ALA A 293 -17.06 -0.12 -30.47
N VAL A 294 -16.36 -0.29 -29.34
CA VAL A 294 -15.73 -1.56 -28.97
C VAL A 294 -16.79 -2.62 -28.63
N LEU A 295 -17.80 -2.29 -27.82
CA LEU A 295 -18.87 -3.23 -27.46
C LEU A 295 -19.68 -3.66 -28.69
N GLU A 296 -20.04 -2.73 -29.58
CA GLU A 296 -20.69 -3.05 -30.86
C GLU A 296 -19.82 -3.97 -31.72
N LYS A 297 -18.49 -3.74 -31.73
CA LYS A 297 -17.58 -4.58 -32.49
C LYS A 297 -17.46 -6.00 -31.91
N LEU A 298 -17.45 -6.12 -30.58
CA LEU A 298 -17.44 -7.42 -29.89
C LEU A 298 -18.73 -8.20 -30.15
N ASP A 299 -19.89 -7.53 -30.13
CA ASP A 299 -21.18 -8.14 -30.47
C ASP A 299 -21.21 -8.66 -31.93
N GLN A 300 -20.69 -7.87 -32.89
CA GLN A 300 -20.53 -8.31 -34.28
C GLN A 300 -19.62 -9.55 -34.44
N LEU A 301 -18.65 -9.72 -33.54
CA LEU A 301 -17.76 -10.87 -33.51
C LEU A 301 -18.36 -12.06 -32.73
N GLY A 302 -19.55 -11.89 -32.15
CA GLY A 302 -20.22 -12.90 -31.32
C GLY A 302 -19.57 -13.10 -29.95
N ILE A 303 -18.76 -12.15 -29.49
CA ILE A 303 -18.01 -12.26 -28.23
C ILE A 303 -18.85 -11.67 -27.10
N LYS A 304 -19.33 -12.54 -26.19
CA LYS A 304 -20.22 -12.16 -25.09
C LYS A 304 -19.53 -12.15 -23.72
N ASN A 305 -18.30 -12.65 -23.65
CA ASN A 305 -17.52 -12.75 -22.43
C ASN A 305 -16.27 -11.88 -22.53
N GLY A 306 -15.89 -11.21 -21.44
CA GLY A 306 -14.77 -10.30 -21.45
C GLY A 306 -14.25 -9.91 -20.07
N ILE A 307 -13.03 -9.38 -20.06
CA ILE A 307 -12.40 -8.76 -18.90
C ILE A 307 -12.06 -7.30 -19.21
N VAL A 308 -12.28 -6.43 -18.23
CA VAL A 308 -11.92 -5.01 -18.26
C VAL A 308 -10.79 -4.78 -17.25
N LEU A 309 -9.62 -4.36 -17.73
CA LEU A 309 -8.40 -4.24 -16.94
C LEU A 309 -8.27 -2.91 -16.16
N GLY A 310 -9.38 -2.25 -15.84
CA GLY A 310 -9.40 -1.01 -15.07
C GLY A 310 -9.20 0.27 -15.87
N ASP A 311 -9.18 1.38 -15.13
CA ASP A 311 -9.25 2.75 -15.61
C ASP A 311 -10.48 2.97 -16.49
N ILE A 312 -11.63 2.72 -15.87
CA ILE A 312 -12.97 2.94 -16.43
C ILE A 312 -13.24 4.43 -16.46
N VAL A 313 -12.88 5.11 -15.36
CA VAL A 313 -13.04 6.55 -15.21
C VAL A 313 -11.72 7.30 -15.36
N GLY A 314 -11.81 8.58 -15.68
CA GLY A 314 -10.65 9.47 -15.84
C GLY A 314 -10.49 9.94 -17.29
N TYR A 315 -9.87 11.10 -17.48
CA TYR A 315 -9.58 11.83 -18.73
C TYR A 315 -10.76 12.18 -19.64
N GLY A 316 -11.69 11.27 -19.91
CA GLY A 316 -12.87 11.51 -20.73
C GLY A 316 -14.05 12.11 -19.95
N PRO A 317 -15.07 12.60 -20.66
CA PRO A 317 -16.18 13.36 -20.06
C PRO A 317 -17.40 12.51 -19.64
N HIS A 318 -17.39 11.18 -19.82
CA HIS A 318 -18.58 10.33 -19.62
C HIS A 318 -18.42 9.22 -18.56
N PRO A 319 -17.99 9.53 -17.32
CA PRO A 319 -17.69 8.49 -16.32
C PRO A 319 -18.91 7.64 -15.93
N ASP A 320 -20.07 8.26 -15.67
CA ASP A 320 -21.30 7.55 -15.30
C ASP A 320 -21.78 6.60 -16.40
N THR A 321 -21.79 7.05 -17.66
CA THR A 321 -22.27 6.24 -18.78
C THR A 321 -21.34 5.05 -19.05
N CYS A 322 -20.03 5.23 -18.95
CA CYS A 322 -19.07 4.12 -19.07
C CYS A 322 -19.30 3.06 -17.99
N ILE A 323 -19.53 3.46 -16.73
CA ILE A 323 -19.84 2.51 -15.65
C ILE A 323 -21.12 1.74 -15.97
N GLN A 324 -22.19 2.43 -16.38
CA GLN A 324 -23.47 1.80 -16.70
C GLN A 324 -23.33 0.78 -17.85
N LEU A 325 -22.64 1.13 -18.93
CA LEU A 325 -22.39 0.24 -20.06
C LEU A 325 -21.61 -1.01 -19.64
N LEU A 326 -20.64 -0.89 -18.72
CA LEU A 326 -19.89 -2.04 -18.22
C LEU A 326 -20.74 -2.94 -17.33
N ILE A 327 -21.60 -2.38 -16.48
CA ILE A 327 -22.57 -3.14 -15.69
C ILE A 327 -23.49 -3.95 -16.62
N GLU A 328 -24.00 -3.33 -17.67
CA GLU A 328 -24.89 -3.96 -18.66
C GLU A 328 -24.20 -5.02 -19.51
N SER A 329 -22.91 -4.84 -19.82
CA SER A 329 -22.14 -5.82 -20.61
C SER A 329 -21.92 -7.16 -19.90
N GLY A 330 -21.98 -7.17 -18.56
CA GLY A 330 -21.71 -8.37 -17.76
C GLY A 330 -20.26 -8.83 -17.78
N PHE A 331 -19.33 -8.03 -18.29
CA PHE A 331 -17.90 -8.34 -18.27
C PHE A 331 -17.35 -8.34 -16.85
N SER A 332 -16.30 -9.13 -16.62
CA SER A 332 -15.58 -9.08 -15.35
C SER A 332 -14.68 -7.85 -15.33
N VAL A 333 -14.85 -6.99 -14.34
CA VAL A 333 -14.16 -5.70 -14.27
C VAL A 333 -13.21 -5.71 -13.07
N ILE A 334 -11.96 -5.29 -13.28
CA ILE A 334 -11.03 -4.95 -12.20
C ILE A 334 -10.83 -3.44 -12.14
N LYS A 335 -10.41 -2.91 -10.99
CA LYS A 335 -10.11 -1.48 -10.83
C LYS A 335 -8.70 -1.13 -11.30
N GLY A 336 -8.58 0.06 -11.89
CA GLY A 336 -7.32 0.76 -12.11
C GLY A 336 -7.03 1.82 -11.05
N ASN A 337 -5.96 2.58 -11.24
CA ASN A 337 -5.56 3.61 -10.31
C ASN A 337 -6.51 4.81 -10.31
N HIS A 338 -7.08 5.19 -11.47
CA HIS A 338 -8.07 6.26 -11.54
C HIS A 338 -9.39 5.84 -10.86
N ASP A 339 -9.81 4.59 -11.06
CA ASP A 339 -11.00 4.03 -10.42
C ASP A 339 -10.88 4.07 -8.89
N ASN A 340 -9.72 3.64 -8.35
CA ASN A 340 -9.46 3.67 -6.91
C ASN A 340 -9.42 5.10 -6.36
N ALA A 341 -8.76 6.02 -7.06
CA ALA A 341 -8.66 7.42 -6.65
C ALA A 341 -10.02 8.11 -6.60
N VAL A 342 -10.88 7.87 -7.60
CA VAL A 342 -12.23 8.42 -7.65
C VAL A 342 -13.14 7.79 -6.60
N ALA A 343 -13.04 6.47 -6.38
CA ALA A 343 -13.83 5.76 -5.36
C ALA A 343 -13.53 6.26 -3.94
N THR A 344 -12.24 6.46 -3.63
CA THR A 344 -11.77 6.86 -2.28
C THR A 344 -11.75 8.37 -2.06
N GLY A 345 -11.95 9.16 -3.11
CA GLY A 345 -11.84 10.61 -3.07
C GLY A 345 -10.40 11.10 -2.86
N ASN A 346 -9.39 10.30 -3.22
CA ASN A 346 -7.98 10.58 -2.94
C ASN A 346 -7.18 10.82 -4.24
N SER A 347 -6.91 12.10 -4.53
CA SER A 347 -6.07 12.53 -5.67
C SER A 347 -4.66 12.98 -5.24
N SER A 348 -4.26 12.72 -3.99
CA SER A 348 -3.11 13.37 -3.35
C SER A 348 -1.73 12.84 -3.76
N ARG A 349 -1.63 11.61 -4.27
CA ARG A 349 -0.35 10.95 -4.63
C ARG A 349 -0.42 10.29 -6.00
N GLY A 350 0.71 10.17 -6.69
CA GLY A 350 0.83 9.41 -7.95
C GLY A 350 0.28 10.08 -9.21
N PHE A 351 -0.40 11.22 -9.10
CA PHE A 351 -1.01 11.91 -10.24
C PHE A 351 -0.25 13.19 -10.65
N SER A 352 -0.08 13.38 -11.96
CA SER A 352 0.30 14.68 -12.52
C SER A 352 -0.78 15.74 -12.24
N HIS A 353 -0.45 17.02 -12.36
CA HIS A 353 -1.42 18.11 -12.15
C HIS A 353 -2.71 17.95 -12.98
N LEU A 354 -2.58 17.56 -14.26
CA LEU A 354 -3.73 17.32 -15.13
C LEU A 354 -4.52 16.07 -14.72
N ALA A 355 -3.84 15.01 -14.32
CA ALA A 355 -4.51 13.78 -13.87
C ALA A 355 -5.22 13.99 -12.52
N ARG A 356 -4.69 14.83 -11.64
CA ARG A 356 -5.37 15.26 -10.40
C ARG A 356 -6.65 16.02 -10.72
N TRP A 357 -6.58 17.02 -11.61
CA TRP A 357 -7.77 17.77 -12.05
C TRP A 357 -8.86 16.83 -12.58
N VAL A 358 -8.46 15.85 -13.39
CA VAL A 358 -9.35 14.81 -13.92
C VAL A 358 -10.02 14.00 -12.81
N VAL A 359 -9.26 13.53 -11.82
CA VAL A 359 -9.81 12.75 -10.71
C VAL A 359 -10.79 13.60 -9.92
N ASP A 360 -10.41 14.83 -9.57
CA ASP A 360 -11.26 15.76 -8.82
C ASP A 360 -12.57 16.05 -9.57
N TRP A 361 -12.50 16.30 -10.88
CA TRP A 361 -13.68 16.50 -11.72
C TRP A 361 -14.58 15.25 -11.79
N SER A 362 -13.99 14.06 -11.99
CA SER A 362 -14.73 12.80 -12.05
C SER A 362 -15.41 12.46 -10.72
N ILE A 363 -14.81 12.80 -9.58
CA ILE A 363 -15.42 12.64 -8.26
C ILE A 363 -16.73 13.44 -8.19
N GLU A 364 -16.78 14.63 -8.76
CA GLU A 364 -18.00 15.46 -8.74
C GLU A 364 -19.11 14.94 -9.66
N GLN A 365 -18.75 14.21 -10.72
CA GLN A 365 -19.72 13.68 -11.67
C GLN A 365 -20.39 12.39 -11.19
N LEU A 366 -19.69 11.57 -10.40
CA LEU A 366 -20.19 10.25 -10.02
C LEU A 366 -21.16 10.27 -8.84
N SER A 367 -22.25 9.52 -8.99
CA SER A 367 -23.14 9.18 -7.89
C SER A 367 -22.42 8.38 -6.79
N ARG A 368 -22.97 8.41 -5.57
CA ARG A 368 -22.46 7.57 -4.46
C ARG A 368 -22.47 6.08 -4.83
N GLN A 369 -23.50 5.61 -5.51
CA GLN A 369 -23.62 4.20 -5.93
C GLN A 369 -22.50 3.80 -6.90
N HIS A 370 -22.14 4.67 -7.85
CA HIS A 370 -21.05 4.40 -8.77
C HIS A 370 -19.68 4.41 -8.08
N LYS A 371 -19.46 5.31 -7.10
CA LYS A 371 -18.24 5.29 -6.28
C LYS A 371 -18.14 4.01 -5.46
N GLU A 372 -19.23 3.58 -4.83
CA GLU A 372 -19.30 2.30 -4.11
C GLU A 372 -19.07 1.11 -5.04
N TRP A 373 -19.58 1.16 -6.28
CA TRP A 373 -19.31 0.13 -7.29
C TRP A 373 -17.81 0.06 -7.65
N LEU A 374 -17.17 1.21 -7.93
CA LEU A 374 -15.72 1.28 -8.20
C LEU A 374 -14.90 0.79 -7.01
N GLU A 375 -15.31 1.11 -5.77
CA GLU A 375 -14.63 0.65 -4.56
C GLU A 375 -14.69 -0.88 -4.43
N GLN A 376 -15.80 -1.50 -4.80
CA GLN A 376 -16.01 -2.95 -4.68
C GLN A 376 -15.33 -3.78 -5.77
N LEU A 377 -14.87 -3.17 -6.87
CA LEU A 377 -14.17 -3.88 -7.94
C LEU A 377 -12.93 -4.60 -7.39
N PRO A 378 -12.65 -5.85 -7.81
CA PRO A 378 -11.41 -6.52 -7.43
C PRO A 378 -10.20 -5.82 -8.07
N PRO A 379 -9.01 -5.82 -7.43
CA PRO A 379 -7.80 -5.25 -8.01
C PRO A 379 -7.15 -6.17 -9.06
N TYR A 380 -7.47 -7.47 -9.05
CA TYR A 380 -7.00 -8.43 -10.03
C TYR A 380 -7.97 -9.62 -10.14
N ILE A 381 -7.89 -10.35 -11.24
CA ILE A 381 -8.52 -11.66 -11.42
C ILE A 381 -7.42 -12.68 -11.71
N ARG A 382 -7.43 -13.81 -10.98
CA ARG A 382 -6.49 -14.91 -11.20
C ARG A 382 -7.24 -16.17 -11.58
N GLN A 383 -6.76 -16.84 -12.62
CA GLN A 383 -7.13 -18.20 -13.01
C GLN A 383 -5.88 -19.09 -13.01
N ASP A 384 -6.05 -20.38 -13.28
CA ASP A 384 -4.95 -21.37 -13.20
C ASP A 384 -3.77 -21.01 -14.11
N ASN A 385 -4.03 -20.51 -15.32
CA ASN A 385 -3.02 -20.22 -16.33
C ASN A 385 -2.85 -18.72 -16.67
N TRP A 386 -3.62 -17.82 -16.04
CA TRP A 386 -3.46 -16.40 -16.30
C TRP A 386 -3.83 -15.50 -15.13
N LEU A 387 -3.25 -14.30 -15.14
CA LEU A 387 -3.51 -13.19 -14.23
C LEU A 387 -4.00 -11.97 -15.02
N ALA A 388 -4.97 -11.24 -14.50
CA ALA A 388 -5.41 -9.96 -15.03
C ALA A 388 -5.32 -8.92 -13.93
N LEU A 389 -4.59 -7.84 -14.16
CA LEU A 389 -4.41 -6.70 -13.27
C LEU A 389 -4.29 -5.43 -14.09
N HIS A 390 -4.38 -4.25 -13.47
CA HIS A 390 -4.28 -3.00 -14.22
C HIS A 390 -2.82 -2.62 -14.51
N GLY A 391 -1.97 -2.63 -13.47
CA GLY A 391 -0.59 -2.15 -13.50
C GLY A 391 0.42 -3.23 -13.89
N ALA A 392 1.28 -3.64 -12.96
CA ALA A 392 2.32 -4.63 -13.20
C ALA A 392 2.27 -5.79 -12.19
N PRO A 393 2.61 -7.04 -12.56
CA PRO A 393 2.65 -8.18 -11.64
C PRO A 393 3.50 -8.01 -10.38
N ILE A 394 4.62 -7.28 -10.49
CA ILE A 394 5.52 -7.02 -9.35
C ILE A 394 4.97 -5.94 -8.40
N ASP A 395 3.98 -5.16 -8.85
CA ASP A 395 3.36 -4.12 -8.07
C ASP A 395 2.40 -4.70 -7.05
N LYS A 396 2.72 -4.47 -5.78
CA LYS A 396 1.92 -4.90 -4.62
C LYS A 396 0.54 -4.24 -4.57
N THR A 397 0.39 -3.07 -5.19
CA THR A 397 -0.88 -2.36 -5.31
C THR A 397 -1.69 -2.78 -6.53
N PHE A 398 -1.11 -3.59 -7.44
CA PHE A 398 -1.71 -4.13 -8.66
C PHE A 398 -2.05 -3.11 -9.76
N PHE A 399 -1.90 -1.80 -9.54
CA PHE A 399 -2.39 -0.78 -10.49
C PHE A 399 -1.53 0.47 -10.67
N ASN A 400 -0.44 0.67 -9.92
CA ASN A 400 0.37 1.89 -9.99
C ASN A 400 1.66 1.75 -10.82
N ALA A 401 2.21 0.55 -10.95
CA ALA A 401 3.43 0.35 -11.73
C ALA A 401 3.14 0.05 -13.21
N TYR A 402 4.06 0.47 -14.07
CA TYR A 402 3.98 0.27 -15.51
C TYR A 402 4.81 -0.94 -15.95
N VAL A 403 4.29 -1.66 -16.93
CA VAL A 403 5.06 -2.60 -17.75
C VAL A 403 5.45 -1.91 -19.06
N TYR A 404 6.75 -1.67 -19.25
CA TYR A 404 7.33 -1.14 -20.48
C TYR A 404 8.77 -1.66 -20.66
N LYS A 405 9.51 -1.14 -21.66
CA LYS A 405 10.85 -1.62 -22.03
C LYS A 405 11.87 -1.72 -20.87
N MET A 406 11.86 -0.79 -19.91
CA MET A 406 12.76 -0.80 -18.75
C MET A 406 12.31 -1.70 -17.58
N THR A 407 11.06 -2.18 -17.55
CA THR A 407 10.49 -2.87 -16.38
C THR A 407 9.92 -4.26 -16.69
N TYR A 408 9.80 -4.64 -17.97
CA TYR A 408 9.16 -5.91 -18.33
C TYR A 408 9.94 -7.14 -17.81
N GLU A 409 11.27 -7.09 -17.76
CA GLU A 409 12.12 -8.23 -17.37
C GLU A 409 11.83 -8.68 -15.93
N ASP A 410 11.76 -7.73 -15.00
CA ASP A 410 11.41 -7.99 -13.60
C ASP A 410 9.99 -8.55 -13.46
N ASN A 411 9.07 -8.10 -14.30
CA ASN A 411 7.70 -8.61 -14.30
C ASN A 411 7.60 -10.02 -14.90
N LEU A 412 8.40 -10.35 -15.92
CA LEU A 412 8.51 -11.72 -16.43
C LEU A 412 9.13 -12.64 -15.37
N ASN A 413 10.17 -12.19 -14.66
CA ASN A 413 10.75 -12.92 -13.52
C ASN A 413 9.69 -13.20 -12.45
N ASN A 414 8.93 -12.17 -12.06
CA ASN A 414 7.86 -12.31 -11.06
C ASN A 414 6.78 -13.33 -11.48
N LEU A 415 6.40 -13.35 -12.77
CA LEU A 415 5.44 -14.31 -13.29
C LEU A 415 5.97 -15.75 -13.23
N GLU A 416 7.23 -15.98 -13.61
CA GLU A 416 7.85 -17.31 -13.53
C GLU A 416 7.98 -17.81 -12.09
N GLU A 417 8.44 -16.96 -11.18
CA GLU A 417 8.54 -17.29 -9.75
C GLU A 417 7.18 -17.71 -9.15
N ARG A 418 6.09 -17.12 -9.66
CA ARG A 418 4.71 -17.40 -9.22
C ARG A 418 4.03 -18.53 -10.01
N GLY A 419 4.69 -19.07 -11.04
CA GLY A 419 4.14 -20.08 -11.93
C GLY A 419 2.93 -19.59 -12.74
N ILE A 420 2.92 -18.32 -13.16
CA ILE A 420 1.81 -17.69 -13.90
C ILE A 420 2.28 -17.43 -15.34
N PRO A 421 1.84 -18.23 -16.35
CA PRO A 421 2.41 -18.13 -17.69
C PRO A 421 1.89 -16.93 -18.50
N ILE A 422 0.69 -16.41 -18.20
CA ILE A 422 0.09 -15.29 -18.94
C ILE A 422 -0.38 -14.22 -17.97
N CYS A 423 -0.09 -12.96 -18.26
CA CYS A 423 -0.66 -11.82 -17.57
C CYS A 423 -1.21 -10.80 -18.55
N PHE A 424 -2.48 -10.44 -18.37
CA PHE A 424 -3.10 -9.31 -19.03
C PHE A 424 -2.93 -8.07 -18.17
N HIS A 425 -2.44 -6.97 -18.76
CA HIS A 425 -2.26 -5.71 -18.06
C HIS A 425 -2.72 -4.50 -18.89
N GLY A 426 -3.06 -3.40 -18.21
CA GLY A 426 -3.39 -2.11 -18.81
C GLY A 426 -2.29 -1.08 -18.56
N HIS A 427 -2.70 0.15 -18.27
CA HIS A 427 -1.92 1.27 -17.69
C HIS A 427 -0.84 1.88 -18.59
N SER A 428 -0.11 1.05 -19.35
CA SER A 428 0.85 1.51 -20.35
C SER A 428 0.18 2.16 -21.55
N HIS A 429 -1.05 1.73 -21.87
CA HIS A 429 -1.81 2.05 -23.07
C HIS A 429 -1.12 1.60 -24.37
N LEU A 430 -0.20 0.64 -24.28
CA LEU A 430 0.59 0.14 -25.41
C LEU A 430 0.12 -1.25 -25.81
N SER A 431 -0.48 -1.37 -27.00
CA SER A 431 -0.88 -2.66 -27.56
C SER A 431 0.35 -3.50 -27.93
N THR A 432 0.87 -4.27 -26.98
CA THR A 432 2.16 -4.97 -27.08
C THR A 432 2.16 -6.24 -26.22
N VAL A 433 2.97 -7.22 -26.63
CA VAL A 433 3.30 -8.40 -25.81
C VAL A 433 4.79 -8.44 -25.50
N TYR A 434 5.16 -8.46 -24.23
CA TYR A 434 6.49 -8.88 -23.77
C TYR A 434 6.46 -10.35 -23.38
N TYR A 435 7.43 -11.15 -23.80
CA TYR A 435 7.38 -12.59 -23.55
C TYR A 435 8.77 -13.21 -23.42
N ARG A 436 8.84 -14.28 -22.63
CA ARG A 436 10.07 -15.03 -22.36
C ARG A 436 10.14 -16.31 -23.19
N THR A 437 11.25 -16.47 -23.88
CA THR A 437 11.60 -17.70 -24.61
C THR A 437 12.83 -18.35 -23.99
N ARG A 438 13.12 -19.59 -24.38
CA ARG A 438 14.34 -20.30 -23.97
C ARG A 438 15.64 -19.57 -24.33
N THR A 439 15.59 -18.64 -25.29
CA THR A 439 16.75 -17.85 -25.74
C THR A 439 16.78 -16.43 -25.19
N GLY A 440 15.87 -16.09 -24.27
CA GLY A 440 15.73 -14.76 -23.69
C GLY A 440 14.40 -14.08 -24.04
N ASP A 441 14.31 -12.82 -23.62
CA ASP A 441 13.07 -12.05 -23.65
C ASP A 441 12.91 -11.29 -24.97
N LYS A 442 11.65 -11.14 -25.38
CA LYS A 442 11.27 -10.55 -26.67
C LYS A 442 10.04 -9.69 -26.52
N LEU A 443 9.79 -8.90 -27.56
CA LEU A 443 8.61 -8.06 -27.72
C LEU A 443 7.96 -8.36 -29.07
N SER A 444 6.63 -8.42 -29.10
CA SER A 444 5.83 -8.48 -30.32
C SER A 444 4.75 -7.39 -30.32
N ASN A 445 4.52 -6.83 -31.51
CA ASN A 445 3.40 -5.94 -31.82
C ASN A 445 2.53 -6.52 -32.93
N ASP A 446 2.60 -7.84 -33.14
CA ASP A 446 1.85 -8.52 -34.19
C ASP A 446 0.35 -8.44 -33.90
N SER A 447 -0.46 -8.32 -34.96
CA SER A 447 -1.92 -8.25 -34.81
C SER A 447 -2.54 -9.53 -34.25
N THR A 448 -1.85 -10.66 -34.40
CA THR A 448 -2.19 -11.95 -33.81
C THR A 448 -0.92 -12.57 -33.27
N PHE A 449 -0.94 -13.04 -32.02
CA PHE A 449 0.23 -13.57 -31.34
C PHE A 449 -0.13 -14.74 -30.42
N SER A 450 0.75 -15.74 -30.30
CA SER A 450 0.53 -16.86 -29.39
C SER A 450 1.14 -16.57 -28.02
N LEU A 451 0.34 -16.60 -26.96
CA LEU A 451 0.81 -16.34 -25.59
C LEU A 451 1.44 -17.58 -24.93
N ASN A 452 1.52 -18.69 -25.66
CA ASN A 452 2.07 -19.97 -25.18
C ASN A 452 3.62 -19.94 -25.12
N HIS A 453 4.13 -19.23 -24.12
CA HIS A 453 5.54 -19.05 -23.83
C HIS A 453 5.83 -19.33 -22.35
N GLN A 454 7.09 -19.18 -21.90
CA GLN A 454 7.44 -19.41 -20.50
C GLN A 454 6.72 -18.42 -19.58
N ALA A 455 6.68 -17.15 -19.99
CA ALA A 455 5.87 -16.09 -19.42
C ALA A 455 5.51 -15.07 -20.50
N SER A 456 4.31 -14.51 -20.44
CA SER A 456 3.80 -13.51 -21.38
C SER A 456 3.07 -12.39 -20.63
N LEU A 457 3.44 -11.14 -20.91
CA LEU A 457 2.77 -9.91 -20.47
C LEU A 457 2.09 -9.30 -21.70
N ALA A 458 0.76 -9.29 -21.73
CA ALA A 458 -0.03 -8.80 -22.85
C ALA A 458 -0.87 -7.59 -22.45
N CYS A 459 -0.70 -6.49 -23.18
CA CYS A 459 -1.54 -5.30 -23.03
C CYS A 459 -2.41 -5.09 -24.26
N PRO A 460 -3.74 -4.95 -24.13
CA PRO A 460 -4.65 -4.79 -25.26
C PRO A 460 -4.56 -3.40 -25.91
N GLY A 461 -3.75 -2.48 -25.37
CA GLY A 461 -3.80 -1.06 -25.68
C GLY A 461 -4.83 -0.35 -24.80
N SER A 462 -5.35 0.78 -25.28
CA SER A 462 -6.36 1.56 -24.57
C SER A 462 -7.59 1.81 -25.43
N VAL A 463 -8.77 1.61 -24.82
CA VAL A 463 -10.05 1.91 -25.47
C VAL A 463 -10.22 3.42 -25.62
N GLY A 464 -10.04 4.18 -24.54
CA GLY A 464 -10.43 5.59 -24.51
C GLY A 464 -9.31 6.60 -24.71
N LYS A 465 -8.05 6.21 -24.46
CA LYS A 465 -6.90 7.12 -24.46
C LYS A 465 -5.64 6.43 -25.01
N THR A 466 -5.68 5.99 -26.26
CA THR A 466 -4.52 5.38 -26.91
C THR A 466 -3.27 6.27 -26.90
N ARG A 467 -2.09 5.63 -26.91
CA ARG A 467 -0.77 6.25 -27.08
C ARG A 467 -0.14 5.96 -28.45
N SER A 468 -0.94 5.48 -29.40
CA SER A 468 -0.47 5.02 -30.71
C SER A 468 -0.41 6.10 -31.80
N GLN A 469 -0.38 7.40 -31.45
CA GLN A 469 -0.42 8.59 -32.34
C GLN A 469 -1.68 8.73 -33.23
N VAL A 470 -2.34 7.62 -33.57
CA VAL A 470 -3.62 7.59 -34.27
C VAL A 470 -4.72 7.32 -33.24
N PRO A 471 -5.74 8.19 -33.12
CA PRO A 471 -6.78 8.08 -32.09
C PRO A 471 -7.82 7.00 -32.47
N GLN A 472 -7.42 5.74 -32.33
CA GLN A 472 -8.29 4.56 -32.44
C GLN A 472 -8.52 3.95 -31.06
N ALA A 473 -9.66 3.31 -30.88
CA ALA A 473 -9.90 2.45 -29.73
C ALA A 473 -9.17 1.12 -29.96
N GLU A 474 -8.39 0.69 -28.99
CA GLU A 474 -7.60 -0.53 -29.03
C GLU A 474 -8.14 -1.54 -28.01
N PHE A 475 -8.26 -2.80 -28.45
CA PHE A 475 -8.66 -3.92 -27.59
C PHE A 475 -8.12 -5.24 -28.13
N ALA A 476 -8.29 -6.33 -27.40
CA ALA A 476 -7.91 -7.65 -27.86
C ALA A 476 -8.98 -8.72 -27.65
N VAL A 477 -8.85 -9.81 -28.39
CA VAL A 477 -9.66 -11.03 -28.26
C VAL A 477 -8.71 -12.19 -28.01
N PHE A 478 -8.88 -12.85 -26.86
CA PHE A 478 -8.06 -13.98 -26.43
C PHE A 478 -8.80 -15.30 -26.61
N ASN A 479 -8.18 -16.26 -27.29
CA ASN A 479 -8.66 -17.62 -27.41
C ASN A 479 -8.08 -18.48 -26.29
N ARG A 480 -8.92 -18.91 -25.35
CA ARG A 480 -8.55 -19.68 -24.17
C ARG A 480 -8.06 -21.09 -24.49
N LYS A 481 -8.43 -21.65 -25.65
CA LYS A 481 -8.00 -22.98 -26.10
C LYS A 481 -6.65 -22.95 -26.81
N THR A 482 -6.49 -22.05 -27.77
CA THR A 482 -5.24 -21.97 -28.56
C THR A 482 -4.17 -21.11 -27.88
N LEU A 483 -4.57 -20.31 -26.88
CA LEU A 483 -3.77 -19.28 -26.22
C LEU A 483 -3.32 -18.16 -27.17
N ASP A 484 -3.98 -18.00 -28.30
CA ASP A 484 -3.72 -16.90 -29.22
C ASP A 484 -4.51 -15.65 -28.82
N ILE A 485 -3.87 -14.49 -28.93
CA ILE A 485 -4.48 -13.18 -28.76
C ILE A 485 -4.47 -12.43 -30.08
N LYS A 486 -5.60 -11.80 -30.41
CA LYS A 486 -5.77 -10.95 -31.59
C LYS A 486 -6.06 -9.52 -31.16
N PHE A 487 -5.23 -8.59 -31.59
CA PHE A 487 -5.37 -7.16 -31.32
C PHE A 487 -6.21 -6.49 -32.40
N HIS A 488 -7.08 -5.59 -31.98
CA HIS A 488 -8.01 -4.84 -32.81
C HIS A 488 -7.83 -3.35 -32.58
N LYS A 489 -7.88 -2.58 -33.66
CA LYS A 489 -7.92 -1.12 -33.63
C LYS A 489 -9.08 -0.64 -34.47
N ILE A 490 -9.95 0.19 -33.91
CA ILE A 490 -11.15 0.69 -34.59
C ILE A 490 -11.29 2.20 -34.41
N PHE A 491 -11.82 2.86 -35.44
CA PHE A 491 -12.21 4.26 -35.33
C PHE A 491 -13.54 4.40 -34.59
N TYR A 492 -13.70 5.51 -33.89
CA TYR A 492 -14.92 5.90 -33.19
C TYR A 492 -15.20 7.38 -33.41
N LYS A 493 -16.38 7.85 -32.98
CA LYS A 493 -16.84 9.23 -33.17
C LYS A 493 -16.18 10.19 -32.16
N MET A 494 -14.88 10.43 -32.31
CA MET A 494 -14.08 11.30 -31.44
C MET A 494 -14.66 12.72 -31.29
N ALA A 495 -15.24 13.29 -32.34
CA ALA A 495 -15.81 14.64 -32.31
C ALA A 495 -16.77 14.84 -31.13
N ARG A 496 -17.61 13.85 -30.81
CA ARG A 496 -18.53 13.90 -29.67
C ARG A 496 -17.79 14.01 -28.34
N THR A 497 -16.71 13.26 -28.17
CA THR A 497 -15.87 13.33 -26.96
C THR A 497 -15.27 14.73 -26.80
N LEU A 498 -14.77 15.32 -27.89
CA LEU A 498 -14.16 16.65 -27.87
C LEU A 498 -15.19 17.75 -27.58
N ASP A 499 -16.35 17.71 -28.24
CA ASP A 499 -17.43 18.68 -28.03
C ASP A 499 -17.89 18.69 -26.56
N ASP A 500 -18.02 17.51 -25.94
CA ASP A 500 -18.40 17.40 -24.53
C ASP A 500 -17.27 17.84 -23.59
N MET A 501 -16.00 17.55 -23.90
CA MET A 501 -14.86 18.06 -23.14
C MET A 501 -14.80 19.61 -23.15
N GLU A 502 -15.03 20.24 -24.30
CA GLU A 502 -15.13 21.71 -24.41
C GLU A 502 -16.31 22.23 -23.60
N ARG A 503 -17.49 21.62 -23.76
CA ARG A 503 -18.71 21.98 -23.04
C ARG A 503 -18.55 21.90 -21.52
N PHE A 504 -17.78 20.93 -21.02
CA PHE A 504 -17.50 20.75 -19.60
C PHE A 504 -16.25 21.50 -19.12
N ASN A 505 -15.67 22.37 -19.96
CA ASN A 505 -14.52 23.21 -19.66
C ASN A 505 -13.27 22.42 -19.24
N PHE A 506 -12.99 21.31 -19.93
CA PHE A 506 -11.75 20.58 -19.72
C PHE A 506 -10.55 21.45 -20.10
N PRO A 507 -9.42 21.35 -19.38
CA PRO A 507 -8.18 22.01 -19.77
C PRO A 507 -7.80 21.71 -21.23
N GLU A 508 -7.46 22.74 -22.00
CA GLU A 508 -7.10 22.64 -23.42
C GLU A 508 -6.02 21.56 -23.68
N LYS A 509 -5.01 21.47 -22.80
CA LYS A 509 -3.96 20.44 -22.86
C LYS A 509 -4.48 19.00 -22.77
N LEU A 510 -5.63 18.76 -22.14
CA LEU A 510 -6.26 17.44 -22.13
C LEU A 510 -6.95 17.15 -23.46
N ILE A 511 -7.64 18.13 -24.02
CA ILE A 511 -8.29 18.03 -25.34
C ILE A 511 -7.24 17.75 -26.43
N GLU A 512 -6.12 18.48 -26.41
CA GLU A 512 -4.99 18.26 -27.31
C GLU A 512 -4.44 16.82 -27.23
N ARG A 513 -4.36 16.24 -26.03
CA ARG A 513 -3.87 14.86 -25.83
C ARG A 513 -4.79 13.81 -26.46
N PHE A 514 -6.10 14.02 -26.41
CA PHE A 514 -7.07 13.16 -27.11
C PHE A 514 -6.90 13.24 -28.63
N LEU A 515 -6.66 14.44 -29.16
CA LEU A 515 -6.42 14.66 -30.59
C LEU A 515 -5.11 14.01 -31.07
N SER A 516 -4.04 14.13 -30.30
CA SER A 516 -2.71 13.63 -30.70
C SER A 516 -2.48 12.14 -30.41
N GLY A 517 -3.38 11.48 -29.66
CA GLY A 517 -3.16 10.12 -29.17
C GLY A 517 -1.90 10.00 -28.31
N MET A 518 -1.68 10.94 -27.38
CA MET A 518 -0.52 10.98 -26.45
C MET A 518 -0.94 10.93 -24.98
#